data_AF-A0A4P5XWU4-F1
#
_entry.id   AF-A0A4P5XWU4-F1
#
_cell.length_a   1.000
_cell.length_b   1.000
_cell.length_c   1.000
_cell.angle_alpha   90.00
_cell.angle_beta   90.00
_cell.angle_gamma   90.00
#
_symmetry.space_group_name_H-M   'P 1'
#
loop_
_entity.id
_entity.type
_entity.pdbx_description
1 polymer ?
#
loop_
_entity_poly.entity_id
_entity_poly.type
_entity_poly.pdbx_seq_one_letter_code
_entity_poly.pdbx_strand_id
1 'polypeptide(L)'
;MLTVSALMIGSELNVFTDAADSIAIRANAGGLVEILENGAVLATAPTPNAATVTAIVVTGSDADNAIDLSGVLAAQFTALTSLSADGGDGRDAITGSADFADSLIGGDGRDTLNGQGGNDTLLGGDGADAITGGLGNDSILGGNNADTITGDAGLDTLEGGDGADSLNAGDDNDSVLGGNGADNIDGGLGDDTINSDGGNDTVTGNAGNDSILGGANNDLLLGGDGDDTINAQAGNDIINGEDGNDSLLGGEGSDSLSGGDDNDTLNGDSGNDTINGDAGNDSLLGGSGNDSLSGAAGDDTLNGQAGHDTLLGGFGADSMTGGTGNDLVRSSEDVKPPLPPTLSISDATADEATGVMTAFSTDFNSGVPAAFSGTTTLQPVQGFVGVGTGTNVFSGNLLENRTGGTVANPGSVLQVRTLLTLSNLPSHSSIDLNFLLVILNSWDGSGGAGAVNDFFNVRIDGNSIFRDSFDNNFAFARQTYVPAPGVLLTPLPLIDRGFAGIEDSGWNLGLDPQFDNIPHSASTLTIEFFADGTGFEGGDNESWGITASAHSWVVWASWRDRCWFDISLLEFVCVSLLVV
;
A
#
# COMPACT_ATOMS: atom_id res chain seq x y z
N MET A 1 -53.65 -9.73 42.92
CA MET A 1 -54.83 -8.93 42.56
C MET A 1 -55.01 -9.14 41.05
N LEU A 2 -56.09 -8.69 40.42
CA LEU A 2 -56.07 -8.67 38.95
C LEU A 2 -55.05 -7.60 38.59
N THR A 3 -54.00 -7.97 37.88
CA THR A 3 -52.93 -7.05 37.50
C THR A 3 -53.18 -6.49 36.10
N VAL A 4 -54.01 -7.18 35.31
CA VAL A 4 -54.52 -6.69 34.02
C VAL A 4 -55.97 -6.23 34.10
N SER A 5 -56.28 -5.10 33.44
CA SER A 5 -57.64 -4.59 33.25
C SER A 5 -57.92 -4.30 31.77
N ALA A 6 -59.19 -4.44 31.35
CA ALA A 6 -59.59 -4.19 29.96
C ALA A 6 -61.00 -3.62 29.86
N LEU A 7 -61.22 -2.72 28.89
CA LEU A 7 -62.51 -2.05 28.67
C LEU A 7 -62.73 -1.75 27.19
N MET A 8 -64.00 -1.66 26.78
CA MET A 8 -64.42 -1.14 25.47
C MET A 8 -64.83 0.34 25.57
N ILE A 9 -64.25 1.18 24.73
CA ILE A 9 -64.69 2.56 24.50
C ILE A 9 -65.23 2.64 23.07
N GLY A 10 -66.55 2.50 22.91
CA GLY A 10 -67.14 2.34 21.58
C GLY A 10 -66.72 1.01 20.95
N SER A 11 -66.00 1.07 19.82
CA SER A 11 -65.43 -0.09 19.10
C SER A 11 -63.94 -0.31 19.36
N GLU A 12 -63.34 0.46 20.28
CA GLU A 12 -61.94 0.37 20.66
C GLU A 12 -61.77 -0.48 21.93
N LEU A 13 -60.87 -1.45 21.89
CA LEU A 13 -60.47 -2.28 23.02
C LEU A 13 -59.23 -1.69 23.67
N ASN A 14 -59.34 -1.29 24.93
CA ASN A 14 -58.24 -0.77 25.75
C ASN A 14 -57.84 -1.82 26.79
N VAL A 15 -56.54 -2.11 26.92
CA VAL A 15 -55.97 -3.06 27.87
C VAL A 15 -54.83 -2.40 28.64
N PHE A 16 -54.80 -2.58 29.97
CA PHE A 16 -53.83 -1.96 30.86
C PHE A 16 -53.21 -3.01 31.79
N THR A 17 -51.89 -2.99 31.97
CA THR A 17 -51.17 -3.75 33.02
C THR A 17 -50.96 -2.88 34.26
N ASP A 18 -50.68 -3.49 35.41
CA ASP A 18 -50.31 -2.78 36.65
C ASP A 18 -49.10 -3.39 37.38
N ALA A 19 -48.53 -4.45 36.81
CA ALA A 19 -47.39 -5.20 37.31
C ALA A 19 -46.68 -5.91 36.15
N ALA A 20 -45.69 -6.75 36.47
CA ALA A 20 -45.03 -7.63 35.50
C ALA A 20 -46.01 -8.72 34.99
N ASP A 21 -46.71 -8.40 33.92
CA ASP A 21 -47.74 -9.22 33.29
C ASP A 21 -47.32 -9.71 31.90
N SER A 22 -47.75 -10.92 31.56
CA SER A 22 -47.74 -11.42 30.18
C SER A 22 -49.17 -11.39 29.62
N ILE A 23 -49.38 -10.61 28.57
CA ILE A 23 -50.65 -10.44 27.88
C ILE A 23 -50.55 -11.04 26.48
N ALA A 24 -51.59 -11.78 26.06
CA ALA A 24 -51.80 -12.08 24.65
C ALA A 24 -53.24 -11.75 24.23
N ILE A 25 -53.41 -11.13 23.05
CA ILE A 25 -54.73 -10.81 22.49
C ILE A 25 -54.96 -11.64 21.23
N ARG A 26 -56.12 -12.29 21.14
CA ARG A 26 -56.50 -13.09 19.96
C ARG A 26 -58.00 -13.22 19.81
N ALA A 27 -58.46 -13.77 18.68
CA ALA A 27 -59.84 -14.20 18.51
C ALA A 27 -59.96 -15.73 18.63
N ASN A 28 -60.92 -16.19 19.44
CA ASN A 28 -61.17 -17.61 19.63
C ASN A 28 -61.92 -18.25 18.45
N ALA A 29 -62.14 -19.56 18.50
CA ALA A 29 -62.84 -20.31 17.45
C ALA A 29 -64.29 -19.84 17.20
N GLY A 30 -64.89 -19.09 18.14
CA GLY A 30 -66.20 -18.46 17.99
C GLY A 30 -66.18 -17.04 17.42
N GLY A 31 -64.99 -16.50 17.10
CA GLY A 31 -64.82 -15.12 16.62
C GLY A 31 -64.95 -14.05 17.71
N LEU A 32 -64.90 -14.44 18.98
CA LEU A 32 -64.88 -13.49 20.10
C LEU A 32 -63.43 -13.22 20.52
N VAL A 33 -63.14 -11.99 20.88
CA VAL A 33 -61.83 -11.61 21.41
C VAL A 33 -61.61 -12.26 22.78
N GLU A 34 -60.42 -12.81 23.00
CA GLU A 34 -59.90 -13.30 24.27
C GLU A 34 -58.61 -12.57 24.60
N ILE A 35 -58.51 -12.10 25.85
CA ILE A 35 -57.27 -11.59 26.44
C ILE A 35 -56.76 -12.67 27.39
N LEU A 36 -55.51 -13.08 27.22
CA LEU A 36 -54.85 -14.04 28.09
C LEU A 36 -53.89 -13.28 29.00
N GLU A 37 -54.05 -13.46 30.31
CA GLU A 37 -53.11 -13.00 31.34
C GLU A 37 -52.33 -14.24 31.82
N ASN A 38 -51.01 -14.22 31.62
CA ASN A 38 -50.11 -15.32 31.97
C ASN A 38 -50.56 -16.68 31.39
N GLY A 39 -51.06 -16.65 30.16
CA GLY A 39 -51.57 -17.81 29.41
C GLY A 39 -52.98 -18.28 29.79
N ALA A 40 -53.65 -17.64 30.74
CA ALA A 40 -55.03 -17.95 31.13
C ALA A 40 -56.00 -16.86 30.64
N VAL A 41 -57.17 -17.25 30.15
CA VAL A 41 -58.19 -16.27 29.71
C VAL A 41 -58.65 -15.40 30.87
N LEU A 42 -58.52 -14.08 30.72
CA LEU A 42 -58.94 -13.07 31.68
C LEU A 42 -60.47 -12.99 31.72
N ALA A 43 -61.10 -13.71 32.64
CA ALA A 43 -62.56 -13.84 32.71
C ALA A 43 -63.31 -12.51 32.95
N THR A 44 -62.62 -11.47 33.42
CA THR A 44 -63.18 -10.13 33.65
C THR A 44 -63.11 -9.23 32.42
N ALA A 45 -62.39 -9.62 31.38
CA ALA A 45 -62.24 -8.84 30.15
C ALA A 45 -63.52 -8.83 29.30
N PRO A 46 -63.78 -7.75 28.53
CA PRO A 46 -64.81 -7.76 27.52
C PRO A 46 -64.48 -8.78 26.42
N THR A 47 -65.51 -9.43 25.87
CA THR A 47 -65.39 -10.43 24.78
C THR A 47 -66.18 -10.00 23.55
N PRO A 48 -65.85 -8.85 22.93
CA PRO A 48 -66.53 -8.38 21.73
C PRO A 48 -66.33 -9.34 20.56
N ASN A 49 -67.16 -9.22 19.52
CA ASN A 49 -66.89 -9.86 18.24
C ASN A 49 -65.67 -9.19 17.60
N ALA A 50 -64.62 -9.97 17.31
CA ALA A 50 -63.37 -9.48 16.75
C ALA A 50 -63.57 -8.67 15.46
N ALA A 51 -64.52 -9.08 14.62
CA ALA A 51 -64.84 -8.41 13.35
C ALA A 51 -65.45 -7.01 13.52
N THR A 52 -65.77 -6.59 14.74
CA THR A 52 -66.36 -5.26 15.05
C THR A 52 -65.41 -4.33 15.80
N VAL A 53 -64.26 -4.82 16.22
CA VAL A 53 -63.22 -4.02 16.88
C VAL A 53 -62.51 -3.19 15.82
N THR A 54 -62.44 -1.87 16.04
CA THR A 54 -61.81 -0.93 15.10
C THR A 54 -60.43 -0.51 15.54
N ALA A 55 -60.13 -0.62 16.84
CA ALA A 55 -58.84 -0.27 17.41
C ALA A 55 -58.54 -1.13 18.63
N ILE A 56 -57.27 -1.46 18.83
CA ILE A 56 -56.76 -2.11 20.04
C ILE A 56 -55.60 -1.26 20.55
N VAL A 57 -55.64 -0.93 21.84
CA VAL A 57 -54.60 -0.18 22.53
C VAL A 57 -54.21 -0.96 23.78
N VAL A 58 -52.93 -1.28 23.91
CA VAL A 58 -52.34 -1.89 25.10
C VAL A 58 -51.38 -0.88 25.74
N THR A 59 -51.55 -0.63 27.03
CA THR A 59 -50.64 0.22 27.80
C THR A 59 -50.05 -0.58 28.94
N GLY A 60 -48.74 -0.68 28.92
CA GLY A 60 -47.92 -1.32 29.92
C GLY A 60 -47.81 -0.49 31.19
N SER A 61 -47.00 -0.97 32.12
CA SER A 61 -46.81 -0.40 33.46
C SER A 61 -45.32 -0.17 33.69
N ASP A 62 -44.95 0.34 34.87
CA ASP A 62 -43.53 0.54 35.23
C ASP A 62 -42.75 -0.79 35.50
N ALA A 63 -43.17 -1.93 34.95
CA ALA A 63 -42.60 -3.25 35.24
C ALA A 63 -42.54 -4.14 34.00
N ASP A 64 -41.51 -4.99 33.91
CA ASP A 64 -41.27 -5.94 32.81
C ASP A 64 -42.55 -6.66 32.33
N ASN A 65 -43.07 -6.24 31.18
CA ASN A 65 -44.27 -6.71 30.51
C ASN A 65 -43.95 -7.55 29.27
N ALA A 66 -44.80 -8.51 28.96
CA ALA A 66 -44.73 -9.26 27.70
C ALA A 66 -46.07 -9.13 26.98
N ILE A 67 -46.12 -8.38 25.89
CA ILE A 67 -47.32 -8.06 25.11
C ILE A 67 -47.25 -8.79 23.77
N ASP A 68 -48.14 -9.76 23.57
CA ASP A 68 -48.21 -10.58 22.35
C ASP A 68 -49.50 -10.31 21.57
N LEU A 69 -49.35 -9.65 20.41
CA LEU A 69 -50.41 -9.30 19.48
C LEU A 69 -50.43 -10.19 18.23
N SER A 70 -49.59 -11.24 18.17
CA SER A 70 -49.49 -12.16 17.03
C SER A 70 -50.82 -12.91 16.75
N GLY A 71 -51.71 -12.98 17.73
CA GLY A 71 -53.05 -13.55 17.60
C GLY A 71 -54.09 -12.63 16.97
N VAL A 72 -53.75 -11.37 16.65
CA VAL A 72 -54.64 -10.39 16.03
C VAL A 72 -54.54 -10.52 14.51
N LEU A 73 -55.26 -11.51 13.96
CA LEU A 73 -55.20 -11.84 12.53
C LEU A 73 -56.26 -11.08 11.70
N ALA A 74 -55.88 -10.59 10.52
CA ALA A 74 -56.77 -9.81 9.64
C ALA A 74 -58.03 -10.57 9.20
N ALA A 75 -57.93 -11.89 9.09
CA ALA A 75 -59.08 -12.76 8.78
C ALA A 75 -60.18 -12.71 9.86
N GLN A 76 -59.84 -12.36 11.10
CA GLN A 76 -60.76 -12.33 12.24
C GLN A 76 -61.10 -10.89 12.65
N PHE A 77 -60.15 -9.96 12.56
CA PHE A 77 -60.27 -8.56 12.96
C PHE A 77 -60.56 -7.64 11.75
N THR A 78 -61.60 -7.98 10.98
CA THR A 78 -61.86 -7.37 9.65
C THR A 78 -62.21 -5.87 9.65
N ALA A 79 -62.43 -5.25 10.82
CA ALA A 79 -62.73 -3.83 10.95
C ALA A 79 -61.60 -3.04 11.62
N LEU A 80 -60.50 -3.69 11.98
CA LEU A 80 -59.37 -3.08 12.68
C LEU A 80 -58.64 -2.12 11.75
N THR A 81 -58.36 -0.92 12.26
CA THR A 81 -57.66 0.14 11.52
C THR A 81 -56.44 0.67 12.28
N SER A 82 -56.27 0.33 13.55
CA SER A 82 -55.12 0.71 14.35
C SER A 82 -54.87 -0.32 15.46
N LEU A 83 -53.63 -0.71 15.61
CA LEU A 83 -53.15 -1.59 16.66
C LEU A 83 -51.93 -0.90 17.31
N SER A 84 -51.96 -0.74 18.62
CA SER A 84 -50.89 -0.05 19.34
C SER A 84 -50.61 -0.70 20.69
N ALA A 85 -49.32 -0.76 21.03
CA ALA A 85 -48.83 -1.21 22.32
C ALA A 85 -47.73 -0.26 22.80
N ASP A 86 -47.78 0.09 24.08
CA ASP A 86 -46.80 0.89 24.79
C ASP A 86 -46.34 0.07 26.00
N GLY A 87 -45.03 -0.18 26.14
CA GLY A 87 -44.43 -0.96 27.23
C GLY A 87 -44.41 -0.21 28.56
N GLY A 88 -44.20 1.10 28.51
CA GLY A 88 -44.07 1.95 29.70
C GLY A 88 -42.63 2.00 30.20
N ASP A 89 -42.42 1.71 31.48
CA ASP A 89 -41.06 1.56 32.01
C ASP A 89 -40.82 0.07 32.27
N GLY A 90 -39.59 -0.40 32.20
CA GLY A 90 -39.25 -1.76 32.55
C GLY A 90 -38.36 -2.41 31.53
N ARG A 91 -38.59 -3.69 31.26
CA ARG A 91 -37.91 -4.41 30.18
C ARG A 91 -38.96 -5.24 29.52
N ASP A 92 -39.49 -4.68 28.46
CA ASP A 92 -40.72 -5.11 27.85
C ASP A 92 -40.45 -5.89 26.59
N ALA A 93 -41.25 -6.93 26.37
CA ALA A 93 -41.21 -7.72 25.15
C ALA A 93 -42.54 -7.51 24.41
N ILE A 94 -42.51 -6.79 23.31
CA ILE A 94 -43.68 -6.45 22.52
C ILE A 94 -43.58 -7.13 21.16
N THR A 95 -44.58 -7.96 20.84
CA THR A 95 -44.72 -8.62 19.54
C THR A 95 -45.99 -8.11 18.88
N GLY A 96 -45.84 -7.49 17.72
CA GLY A 96 -46.90 -6.99 16.85
C GLY A 96 -47.76 -8.10 16.25
N SER A 97 -48.57 -7.75 15.27
CA SER A 97 -49.41 -8.63 14.49
C SER A 97 -48.75 -8.95 13.15
N ALA A 98 -49.08 -10.10 12.57
CA ALA A 98 -48.47 -10.49 11.29
C ALA A 98 -49.13 -9.87 10.05
N ASP A 99 -50.23 -9.11 10.22
CA ASP A 99 -51.10 -8.70 9.11
C ASP A 99 -51.41 -7.19 9.07
N PHE A 100 -51.07 -6.43 10.12
CA PHE A 100 -51.47 -5.03 10.26
C PHE A 100 -50.26 -4.15 10.56
N ALA A 101 -50.36 -2.89 10.12
CA ALA A 101 -49.49 -1.83 10.60
C ALA A 101 -49.69 -1.60 12.11
N ASP A 102 -48.62 -1.76 12.86
CA ASP A 102 -48.55 -1.64 14.31
C ASP A 102 -47.85 -0.36 14.75
N SER A 103 -48.20 0.13 15.94
CA SER A 103 -47.47 1.20 16.62
C SER A 103 -47.00 0.69 17.97
N LEU A 104 -45.71 0.36 18.03
CA LEU A 104 -45.07 -0.28 19.19
C LEU A 104 -44.09 0.70 19.84
N ILE A 105 -44.20 0.89 21.15
CA ILE A 105 -43.33 1.76 21.94
C ILE A 105 -42.76 0.92 23.08
N GLY A 106 -41.43 0.84 23.21
CA GLY A 106 -40.76 0.21 24.34
C GLY A 106 -40.90 1.07 25.59
N GLY A 107 -40.32 2.27 25.54
CA GLY A 107 -40.37 3.27 26.60
C GLY A 107 -39.04 3.34 27.35
N ASP A 108 -39.06 3.27 28.68
CA ASP A 108 -37.84 3.27 29.48
C ASP A 108 -37.39 1.83 29.75
N GLY A 109 -36.14 1.48 29.39
CA GLY A 109 -35.37 0.42 30.02
C GLY A 109 -34.56 -0.47 29.10
N ARG A 110 -35.03 -1.67 28.75
CA ARG A 110 -34.36 -2.50 27.72
C ARG A 110 -35.43 -3.40 27.17
N ASP A 111 -35.85 -3.06 25.98
CA ASP A 111 -37.04 -3.60 25.40
C ASP A 111 -36.70 -4.46 24.19
N THR A 112 -37.66 -5.30 23.81
CA THR A 112 -37.59 -6.12 22.62
C THR A 112 -38.88 -5.91 21.85
N LEU A 113 -38.77 -5.29 20.68
CA LEU A 113 -39.89 -4.97 19.81
C LEU A 113 -39.78 -5.79 18.53
N ASN A 114 -40.89 -6.39 18.09
CA ASN A 114 -40.97 -7.12 16.82
C ASN A 114 -42.27 -6.77 16.10
N GLY A 115 -42.19 -6.08 14.97
CA GLY A 115 -43.35 -5.67 14.16
C GLY A 115 -44.05 -6.85 13.48
N GLN A 116 -43.25 -7.83 13.04
CA GLN A 116 -43.63 -9.00 12.24
C GLN A 116 -43.96 -8.65 10.80
N GLY A 117 -45.15 -8.13 10.52
CA GLY A 117 -45.61 -7.96 9.17
C GLY A 117 -46.65 -6.89 9.11
N GLY A 118 -46.45 -5.89 8.26
CA GLY A 118 -47.19 -4.66 8.36
C GLY A 118 -46.37 -3.53 7.78
N ASN A 119 -46.78 -2.30 8.03
CA ASN A 119 -45.90 -1.16 7.83
C ASN A 119 -45.88 -0.48 9.19
N ASP A 120 -44.92 -0.88 10.00
CA ASP A 120 -44.96 -0.70 11.43
C ASP A 120 -44.21 0.58 11.83
N THR A 121 -44.57 1.11 13.00
CA THR A 121 -43.85 2.20 13.64
C THR A 121 -43.35 1.70 14.99
N LEU A 122 -42.04 1.58 15.14
CA LEU A 122 -41.38 1.02 16.32
C LEU A 122 -40.48 2.09 16.95
N LEU A 123 -40.64 2.30 18.26
CA LEU A 123 -39.91 3.28 19.04
C LEU A 123 -39.31 2.56 20.25
N GLY A 124 -37.98 2.43 20.33
CA GLY A 124 -37.27 1.83 21.46
C GLY A 124 -37.43 2.68 22.71
N GLY A 125 -36.82 3.87 22.71
CA GLY A 125 -36.94 4.85 23.78
C GLY A 125 -35.61 5.01 24.53
N ASP A 126 -35.67 4.97 25.86
CA ASP A 126 -34.47 5.01 26.69
C ASP A 126 -33.98 3.59 26.94
N GLY A 127 -32.70 3.31 26.70
CA GLY A 127 -32.11 2.02 27.06
C GLY A 127 -31.58 1.26 25.86
N ALA A 128 -30.96 0.11 26.12
CA ALA A 128 -30.29 -0.65 25.06
C ALA A 128 -31.24 -1.71 24.50
N ASP A 129 -31.98 -1.34 23.46
CA ASP A 129 -33.13 -2.05 22.92
C ASP A 129 -32.79 -2.99 21.77
N ALA A 130 -33.69 -3.95 21.51
CA ALA A 130 -33.62 -4.85 20.36
C ALA A 130 -34.89 -4.73 19.54
N ILE A 131 -34.79 -4.22 18.32
CA ILE A 131 -35.93 -3.85 17.48
C ILE A 131 -35.84 -4.58 16.13
N THR A 132 -36.93 -5.23 15.73
CA THR A 132 -37.06 -5.87 14.42
C THR A 132 -38.35 -5.39 13.74
N GLY A 133 -38.24 -4.81 12.55
CA GLY A 133 -39.38 -4.41 11.71
C GLY A 133 -40.14 -5.63 11.22
N GLY A 134 -39.54 -6.37 10.29
CA GLY A 134 -40.06 -7.61 9.74
C GLY A 134 -40.41 -7.45 8.27
N LEU A 135 -41.63 -7.83 7.89
CA LEU A 135 -42.10 -7.68 6.51
C LEU A 135 -42.85 -6.36 6.33
N GLY A 136 -42.52 -5.65 5.25
CA GLY A 136 -43.19 -4.43 4.83
C GLY A 136 -42.35 -3.20 5.14
N ASN A 137 -42.92 -2.02 4.98
CA ASN A 137 -42.13 -0.79 5.05
C ASN A 137 -42.26 -0.18 6.43
N ASP A 138 -41.22 -0.33 7.24
CA ASP A 138 -41.22 -0.02 8.66
C ASP A 138 -40.49 1.30 8.95
N SER A 139 -40.90 1.96 10.03
CA SER A 139 -40.26 3.15 10.58
C SER A 139 -39.78 2.84 11.98
N ILE A 140 -38.47 2.82 12.18
CA ILE A 140 -37.84 2.36 13.41
C ILE A 140 -36.94 3.47 13.97
N LEU A 141 -37.11 3.77 15.26
CA LEU A 141 -36.24 4.66 16.03
C LEU A 141 -35.74 3.93 17.28
N GLY A 142 -34.43 3.77 17.42
CA GLY A 142 -33.77 3.19 18.60
C GLY A 142 -33.97 4.08 19.82
N GLY A 143 -33.34 5.26 19.82
CA GLY A 143 -33.51 6.27 20.85
C GLY A 143 -32.21 6.56 21.57
N ASN A 144 -32.16 6.36 22.88
CA ASN A 144 -30.95 6.61 23.69
C ASN A 144 -30.32 5.29 24.11
N ASN A 145 -28.99 5.27 24.20
CA ASN A 145 -28.15 4.11 24.46
C ASN A 145 -27.96 3.20 23.24
N ALA A 146 -27.18 2.13 23.43
CA ALA A 146 -26.73 1.29 22.33
C ALA A 146 -27.81 0.29 21.93
N ASP A 147 -28.38 0.49 20.76
CA ASP A 147 -29.51 -0.28 20.23
C ASP A 147 -29.09 -1.31 19.19
N THR A 148 -29.92 -2.32 18.98
CA THR A 148 -29.81 -3.28 17.87
C THR A 148 -31.08 -3.23 17.05
N ILE A 149 -30.98 -2.79 15.80
CA ILE A 149 -32.10 -2.55 14.90
C ILE A 149 -31.94 -3.42 13.64
N THR A 150 -33.03 -4.05 13.22
CA THR A 150 -33.12 -4.80 11.96
C THR A 150 -34.41 -4.42 11.22
N GLY A 151 -34.31 -3.96 9.97
CA GLY A 151 -35.47 -3.67 9.13
C GLY A 151 -36.13 -4.94 8.59
N ASP A 152 -35.31 -5.88 8.11
CA ASP A 152 -35.67 -7.13 7.41
C ASP A 152 -36.06 -6.90 5.94
N ALA A 153 -37.33 -6.91 5.55
CA ALA A 153 -37.69 -6.85 4.13
C ALA A 153 -38.76 -5.81 3.83
N GLY A 154 -38.45 -4.88 2.95
CA GLY A 154 -39.31 -3.77 2.57
C GLY A 154 -38.51 -2.48 2.53
N LEU A 155 -39.13 -1.37 2.13
CA LEU A 155 -38.43 -0.08 2.12
C LEU A 155 -38.52 0.54 3.51
N ASP A 156 -37.49 0.32 4.31
CA ASP A 156 -37.44 0.66 5.72
C ASP A 156 -36.75 2.01 5.98
N THR A 157 -37.10 2.62 7.11
CA THR A 157 -36.45 3.83 7.62
C THR A 157 -35.99 3.58 9.04
N LEU A 158 -34.67 3.56 9.24
CA LEU A 158 -34.02 3.27 10.51
C LEU A 158 -33.29 4.50 11.04
N GLU A 159 -33.46 4.81 12.32
CA GLU A 159 -32.70 5.82 13.06
C GLU A 159 -32.18 5.21 14.37
N GLY A 160 -30.85 5.18 14.56
CA GLY A 160 -30.20 4.65 15.76
C GLY A 160 -30.43 5.57 16.97
N GLY A 161 -29.95 6.81 16.86
CA GLY A 161 -30.16 7.86 17.84
C GLY A 161 -28.89 8.22 18.59
N ASP A 162 -28.95 8.30 19.92
CA ASP A 162 -27.78 8.55 20.77
C ASP A 162 -27.25 7.20 21.28
N GLY A 163 -26.09 6.73 20.85
CA GLY A 163 -25.76 5.35 21.17
C GLY A 163 -24.41 4.90 20.67
N ALA A 164 -24.33 3.61 20.42
CA ALA A 164 -23.26 2.98 19.67
C ALA A 164 -23.96 1.77 19.08
N ASP A 165 -24.65 2.03 17.98
CA ASP A 165 -25.80 1.27 17.55
C ASP A 165 -25.40 0.25 16.50
N SER A 166 -26.16 -0.83 16.41
CA SER A 166 -26.02 -1.85 15.37
C SER A 166 -27.26 -1.83 14.51
N LEU A 167 -27.14 -1.34 13.27
CA LEU A 167 -28.23 -1.19 12.32
C LEU A 167 -28.00 -2.14 11.14
N ASN A 168 -29.00 -2.95 10.81
CA ASN A 168 -29.05 -3.73 9.58
C ASN A 168 -30.37 -3.38 8.87
N ALA A 169 -30.30 -2.81 7.66
CA ALA A 169 -31.49 -2.35 6.96
C ALA A 169 -32.24 -3.54 6.35
N GLY A 170 -31.58 -4.35 5.52
CA GLY A 170 -32.06 -5.66 5.11
C GLY A 170 -32.19 -5.81 3.60
N ASP A 171 -33.38 -6.18 3.12
CA ASP A 171 -33.71 -6.30 1.70
C ASP A 171 -34.51 -5.07 1.23
N ASP A 172 -34.27 -4.66 -0.02
CA ASP A 172 -34.84 -3.48 -0.70
C ASP A 172 -34.10 -2.16 -0.36
N ASN A 173 -34.51 -1.05 -1.00
CA ASN A 173 -33.79 0.22 -0.92
C ASN A 173 -34.16 1.02 0.34
N ASP A 174 -33.27 1.05 1.32
CA ASP A 174 -33.53 1.56 2.65
C ASP A 174 -32.96 2.95 2.92
N SER A 175 -33.43 3.57 4.02
CA SER A 175 -32.93 4.84 4.53
C SER A 175 -32.44 4.67 5.96
N VAL A 176 -31.15 4.88 6.20
CA VAL A 176 -30.53 4.67 7.51
C VAL A 176 -29.85 5.94 8.02
N LEU A 177 -30.14 6.29 9.27
CA LEU A 177 -29.46 7.33 10.04
C LEU A 177 -28.83 6.70 11.30
N GLY A 178 -27.50 6.70 11.41
CA GLY A 178 -26.78 6.20 12.60
C GLY A 178 -27.10 7.05 13.82
N GLY A 179 -26.64 8.31 13.79
CA GLY A 179 -26.93 9.30 14.82
C GLY A 179 -25.65 9.71 15.54
N ASN A 180 -25.70 9.92 16.85
CA ASN A 180 -24.51 10.16 17.64
C ASN A 180 -24.01 8.82 18.18
N GLY A 181 -22.78 8.41 17.90
CA GLY A 181 -22.30 7.16 18.45
C GLY A 181 -20.97 6.68 17.93
N ALA A 182 -20.72 5.40 18.06
CA ALA A 182 -19.80 4.71 17.16
C ALA A 182 -20.60 3.54 16.63
N ASP A 183 -21.19 3.75 15.47
CA ASP A 183 -22.26 2.92 14.94
C ASP A 183 -21.71 1.90 13.95
N ASN A 184 -22.39 0.77 13.87
CA ASN A 184 -22.12 -0.29 12.90
C ASN A 184 -23.35 -0.47 12.01
N ILE A 185 -23.25 0.00 10.78
CA ILE A 185 -24.35 0.07 9.82
C ILE A 185 -24.10 -0.90 8.66
N ASP A 186 -25.10 -1.69 8.35
CA ASP A 186 -25.17 -2.67 7.27
C ASP A 186 -26.40 -2.35 6.41
N GLY A 187 -26.18 -1.86 5.18
CA GLY A 187 -27.26 -1.52 4.22
C GLY A 187 -28.03 -2.76 3.81
N GLY A 188 -27.36 -3.67 3.10
CA GLY A 188 -27.88 -4.99 2.80
C GLY A 188 -28.08 -5.21 1.31
N LEU A 189 -29.28 -5.55 0.87
CA LEU A 189 -29.59 -5.69 -0.55
C LEU A 189 -30.46 -4.52 -1.00
N GLY A 190 -30.03 -3.74 -1.99
CA GLY A 190 -30.82 -2.62 -2.48
C GLY A 190 -29.92 -1.42 -2.76
N ASP A 191 -30.47 -0.41 -3.41
CA ASP A 191 -29.76 0.88 -3.51
C ASP A 191 -30.10 1.72 -2.25
N ASP A 192 -29.22 1.70 -1.26
CA ASP A 192 -29.46 2.25 0.07
C ASP A 192 -29.00 3.70 0.20
N THR A 193 -29.64 4.44 1.11
CA THR A 193 -29.21 5.78 1.53
C THR A 193 -28.82 5.79 2.99
N ILE A 194 -27.53 5.96 3.27
CA ILE A 194 -26.96 5.85 4.61
C ILE A 194 -26.30 7.18 5.01
N ASN A 195 -26.59 7.63 6.22
CA ASN A 195 -25.87 8.72 6.89
C ASN A 195 -25.49 8.28 8.31
N SER A 196 -24.20 8.08 8.58
CA SER A 196 -23.74 7.70 9.92
C SER A 196 -23.70 8.87 10.92
N ASP A 197 -23.67 10.13 10.43
CA ASP A 197 -23.71 11.37 11.22
C ASP A 197 -22.49 11.58 12.13
N GLY A 198 -22.60 11.38 13.45
CA GLY A 198 -21.56 11.78 14.39
C GLY A 198 -20.94 10.59 15.08
N GLY A 199 -19.69 10.25 14.76
CA GLY A 199 -19.14 9.05 15.37
C GLY A 199 -17.80 8.63 14.83
N ASN A 200 -17.38 7.43 15.21
CA ASN A 200 -16.30 6.75 14.50
C ASN A 200 -16.95 5.48 13.97
N ASP A 201 -17.54 5.60 12.79
CA ASP A 201 -18.56 4.67 12.35
C ASP A 201 -17.97 3.61 11.41
N THR A 202 -18.65 2.47 11.33
CA THR A 202 -18.37 1.43 10.34
C THR A 202 -19.62 1.23 9.51
N VAL A 203 -19.52 1.52 8.22
CA VAL A 203 -20.63 1.42 7.27
C VAL A 203 -20.27 0.45 6.16
N THR A 204 -21.18 -0.46 5.84
CA THR A 204 -21.10 -1.35 4.67
C THR A 204 -22.39 -1.19 3.87
N GLY A 205 -22.30 -0.78 2.60
CA GLY A 205 -23.45 -0.73 1.69
C GLY A 205 -23.93 -2.12 1.31
N ASN A 206 -22.99 -2.97 0.91
CA ASN A 206 -23.19 -4.32 0.36
C ASN A 206 -23.70 -4.27 -1.09
N ALA A 207 -24.90 -4.77 -1.41
CA ALA A 207 -25.27 -5.02 -2.80
C ALA A 207 -26.27 -4.00 -3.32
N GLY A 208 -25.88 -3.21 -4.32
CA GLY A 208 -26.69 -2.18 -4.93
C GLY A 208 -25.87 -0.92 -5.14
N ASN A 209 -26.50 0.15 -5.63
CA ASN A 209 -25.80 1.42 -5.86
C ASN A 209 -26.07 2.34 -4.67
N ASP A 210 -25.20 2.30 -3.68
CA ASP A 210 -25.41 2.90 -2.38
C ASP A 210 -24.94 4.36 -2.32
N SER A 211 -25.60 5.14 -1.47
CA SER A 211 -25.26 6.53 -1.18
C SER A 211 -24.90 6.68 0.29
N ILE A 212 -23.61 6.80 0.61
CA ILE A 212 -23.08 6.81 1.97
C ILE A 212 -22.50 8.18 2.33
N LEU A 213 -22.95 8.73 3.47
CA LEU A 213 -22.36 9.89 4.15
C LEU A 213 -21.73 9.45 5.48
N GLY A 214 -20.40 9.55 5.59
CA GLY A 214 -19.64 9.15 6.79
C GLY A 214 -19.89 10.07 7.98
N GLY A 215 -19.79 11.39 7.74
CA GLY A 215 -20.15 12.37 8.74
C GLY A 215 -18.92 12.96 9.42
N ALA A 216 -19.03 13.28 10.71
CA ALA A 216 -17.90 13.84 11.44
C ALA A 216 -17.15 12.74 12.20
N ASN A 217 -15.82 12.80 12.11
CA ASN A 217 -14.76 11.98 12.69
C ASN A 217 -14.31 10.80 11.81
N ASN A 218 -13.54 9.86 12.38
CA ASN A 218 -12.77 8.90 11.60
C ASN A 218 -13.59 7.63 11.34
N ASP A 219 -13.99 7.45 10.08
CA ASP A 219 -14.93 6.41 9.67
C ASP A 219 -14.27 5.31 8.81
N LEU A 220 -14.91 4.15 8.79
CA LEU A 220 -14.65 3.06 7.84
C LEU A 220 -15.89 2.86 6.96
N LEU A 221 -15.76 3.18 5.68
CA LEU A 221 -16.86 3.15 4.71
C LEU A 221 -16.54 2.17 3.60
N LEU A 222 -17.40 1.17 3.42
CA LEU A 222 -17.31 0.15 2.37
C LEU A 222 -18.54 0.26 1.48
N GLY A 223 -18.35 0.45 0.17
CA GLY A 223 -19.42 0.48 -0.83
C GLY A 223 -20.03 -0.91 -1.00
N GLY A 224 -19.32 -1.78 -1.71
CA GLY A 224 -19.68 -3.19 -1.91
C GLY A 224 -19.84 -3.53 -3.39
N ASP A 225 -20.88 -4.28 -3.74
CA ASP A 225 -21.22 -4.61 -5.13
C ASP A 225 -22.14 -3.52 -5.72
N GLY A 226 -21.68 -2.72 -6.67
CA GLY A 226 -22.51 -1.75 -7.42
C GLY A 226 -21.80 -0.42 -7.65
N ASP A 227 -22.44 0.51 -8.38
CA ASP A 227 -21.85 1.83 -8.63
C ASP A 227 -22.16 2.77 -7.42
N ASP A 228 -21.24 2.85 -6.46
CA ASP A 228 -21.48 3.53 -5.17
C ASP A 228 -21.06 5.01 -5.16
N THR A 229 -21.71 5.78 -4.27
CA THR A 229 -21.36 7.17 -3.98
C THR A 229 -21.07 7.35 -2.51
N ILE A 230 -19.80 7.59 -2.17
CA ILE A 230 -19.34 7.74 -0.78
C ILE A 230 -18.75 9.12 -0.56
N ASN A 231 -19.19 9.81 0.49
CA ASN A 231 -18.60 11.07 0.97
C ASN A 231 -18.36 10.98 2.48
N ALA A 232 -17.09 10.85 2.87
CA ALA A 232 -16.72 10.68 4.27
C ALA A 232 -16.82 11.97 5.09
N GLN A 233 -16.75 13.14 4.44
CA GLN A 233 -16.83 14.47 5.03
C GLN A 233 -15.61 14.89 5.84
N ALA A 234 -15.56 14.77 7.17
CA ALA A 234 -14.46 15.32 7.96
C ALA A 234 -13.94 14.29 8.95
N GLY A 235 -12.66 13.94 8.88
CA GLY A 235 -12.19 12.74 9.57
C GLY A 235 -10.75 12.42 9.28
N ASN A 236 -10.40 11.14 9.43
CA ASN A 236 -9.24 10.55 8.76
C ASN A 236 -9.76 9.17 8.38
N ASP A 237 -10.31 9.11 7.19
CA ASP A 237 -11.29 8.09 6.85
C ASP A 237 -10.67 6.98 6.02
N ILE A 238 -11.26 5.80 6.11
CA ILE A 238 -10.90 4.66 5.27
C ILE A 238 -12.11 4.37 4.39
N ILE A 239 -11.93 4.52 3.08
CA ILE A 239 -12.98 4.35 2.08
C ILE A 239 -12.55 3.25 1.09
N ASN A 240 -13.44 2.29 0.83
CA ASN A 240 -13.26 1.26 -0.20
C ASN A 240 -14.52 1.18 -1.06
N GLY A 241 -14.40 1.39 -2.36
CA GLY A 241 -15.52 1.27 -3.31
C GLY A 241 -15.94 -0.18 -3.51
N GLU A 242 -14.96 -1.08 -3.71
CA GLU A 242 -15.14 -2.50 -4.02
C GLU A 242 -15.48 -2.78 -5.50
N ASP A 243 -16.61 -3.38 -5.83
CA ASP A 243 -16.93 -3.81 -7.20
C ASP A 243 -17.86 -2.78 -7.86
N GLY A 244 -17.41 -1.96 -8.81
CA GLY A 244 -18.30 -1.03 -9.51
C GLY A 244 -17.62 0.21 -10.07
N ASN A 245 -18.38 1.16 -10.62
CA ASN A 245 -17.83 2.45 -11.01
C ASN A 245 -18.15 3.48 -9.92
N ASP A 246 -17.25 3.62 -8.97
CA ASP A 246 -17.52 4.33 -7.73
C ASP A 246 -17.14 5.81 -7.77
N SER A 247 -17.79 6.59 -6.92
CA SER A 247 -17.51 8.00 -6.69
C SER A 247 -17.18 8.23 -5.22
N LEU A 248 -15.89 8.35 -4.91
CA LEU A 248 -15.38 8.46 -3.54
C LEU A 248 -14.82 9.86 -3.24
N LEU A 249 -15.27 10.46 -2.13
CA LEU A 249 -14.80 11.75 -1.62
C LEU A 249 -14.31 11.60 -0.17
N GLY A 250 -13.02 11.86 0.06
CA GLY A 250 -12.37 11.85 1.38
C GLY A 250 -12.85 13.01 2.25
N GLY A 251 -12.52 14.24 1.85
CA GLY A 251 -13.03 15.45 2.48
C GLY A 251 -11.98 16.18 3.32
N GLU A 252 -12.29 16.59 4.54
CA GLU A 252 -11.31 17.18 5.45
C GLU A 252 -10.64 16.09 6.29
N GLY A 253 -9.38 15.75 6.05
CA GLY A 253 -8.78 14.62 6.76
C GLY A 253 -7.45 14.18 6.22
N SER A 254 -6.80 13.19 6.81
CA SER A 254 -5.78 12.43 6.06
C SER A 254 -6.37 11.07 5.76
N ASP A 255 -6.91 10.93 4.56
CA ASP A 255 -7.82 9.85 4.21
C ASP A 255 -7.10 8.76 3.41
N SER A 256 -7.69 7.56 3.40
CA SER A 256 -7.23 6.40 2.65
C SER A 256 -8.37 5.90 1.77
N LEU A 257 -8.26 6.08 0.46
CA LEU A 257 -9.28 5.71 -0.52
C LEU A 257 -8.76 4.57 -1.42
N SER A 258 -9.56 3.52 -1.61
CA SER A 258 -9.41 2.49 -2.66
C SER A 258 -10.64 2.52 -3.56
N GLY A 259 -10.44 2.55 -4.88
CA GLY A 259 -11.50 2.43 -5.88
C GLY A 259 -12.03 1.00 -5.87
N GLY A 260 -11.24 0.09 -6.42
CA GLY A 260 -11.54 -1.34 -6.38
C GLY A 260 -11.43 -1.92 -7.79
N ASP A 261 -12.42 -2.71 -8.19
CA ASP A 261 -12.56 -3.18 -9.55
C ASP A 261 -13.45 -2.19 -10.35
N ASP A 262 -13.22 -2.07 -11.67
CA ASP A 262 -13.94 -1.17 -12.60
C ASP A 262 -13.46 0.30 -12.54
N ASN A 263 -14.18 1.29 -13.11
CA ASN A 263 -13.60 2.61 -13.39
C ASN A 263 -14.08 3.66 -12.38
N ASP A 264 -13.18 4.10 -11.51
CA ASP A 264 -13.57 4.89 -10.35
C ASP A 264 -13.20 6.37 -10.44
N THR A 265 -13.89 7.19 -9.65
CA THR A 265 -13.58 8.60 -9.43
C THR A 265 -13.29 8.85 -7.97
N LEU A 266 -12.04 9.16 -7.64
CA LEU A 266 -11.57 9.37 -6.28
C LEU A 266 -11.07 10.80 -6.09
N ASN A 267 -11.46 11.44 -4.98
CA ASN A 267 -10.98 12.76 -4.60
C ASN A 267 -10.66 12.84 -3.09
N GLY A 268 -9.39 13.11 -2.75
CA GLY A 268 -8.96 13.29 -1.35
C GLY A 268 -9.47 14.60 -0.72
N ASP A 269 -9.64 15.65 -1.53
CA ASP A 269 -10.04 17.00 -1.12
C ASP A 269 -9.00 17.75 -0.26
N SER A 270 -9.02 17.68 1.06
CA SER A 270 -8.07 18.43 1.89
C SER A 270 -7.40 17.56 2.94
N GLY A 271 -6.09 17.41 2.85
CA GLY A 271 -5.47 16.36 3.63
C GLY A 271 -4.02 16.06 3.42
N ASN A 272 -3.61 14.84 3.72
CA ASN A 272 -2.43 14.24 3.10
C ASN A 272 -2.88 12.82 2.79
N ASP A 273 -3.46 12.67 1.61
CA ASP A 273 -4.34 11.54 1.34
C ASP A 273 -3.58 10.41 0.66
N THR A 274 -4.01 9.18 0.91
CA THR A 274 -3.55 8.00 0.19
C THR A 274 -4.68 7.51 -0.70
N ILE A 275 -4.47 7.53 -2.01
CA ILE A 275 -5.50 7.24 -2.99
C ILE A 275 -4.99 6.16 -3.94
N ASN A 276 -5.74 5.06 -4.06
CA ASN A 276 -5.43 3.94 -4.94
C ASN A 276 -6.62 3.66 -5.87
N GLY A 277 -6.40 3.69 -7.18
CA GLY A 277 -7.42 3.36 -8.20
C GLY A 277 -7.72 1.87 -8.28
N ASP A 278 -6.72 1.03 -7.99
CA ASP A 278 -6.77 -0.42 -8.15
C ASP A 278 -6.93 -0.90 -9.61
N ALA A 279 -8.03 -1.53 -10.00
CA ALA A 279 -8.17 -2.19 -11.30
C ALA A 279 -9.23 -1.50 -12.15
N GLY A 280 -8.82 -0.63 -13.07
CA GLY A 280 -9.78 0.28 -13.68
C GLY A 280 -9.18 1.21 -14.70
N ASN A 281 -9.95 2.17 -15.19
CA ASN A 281 -9.36 3.36 -15.80
C ASN A 281 -9.80 4.54 -14.95
N ASP A 282 -9.00 4.87 -13.96
CA ASP A 282 -9.49 5.62 -12.80
C ASP A 282 -9.17 7.11 -12.91
N SER A 283 -9.95 7.93 -12.21
CA SER A 283 -9.75 9.37 -12.12
C SER A 283 -9.46 9.77 -10.67
N LEU A 284 -8.19 10.03 -10.38
CA LEU A 284 -7.71 10.34 -9.03
C LEU A 284 -7.34 11.82 -8.90
N LEU A 285 -7.89 12.48 -7.89
CA LEU A 285 -7.61 13.85 -7.49
C LEU A 285 -7.06 13.87 -6.06
N GLY A 286 -5.83 14.36 -5.87
CA GLY A 286 -5.21 14.48 -4.54
C GLY A 286 -5.92 15.53 -3.70
N GLY A 287 -5.93 16.77 -4.21
CA GLY A 287 -6.61 17.88 -3.55
C GLY A 287 -5.59 18.86 -2.98
N SER A 288 -5.72 19.22 -1.72
CA SER A 288 -4.76 20.09 -1.04
C SER A 288 -3.99 19.30 0.01
N GLY A 289 -2.69 19.55 0.11
CA GLY A 289 -1.79 18.82 0.99
C GLY A 289 -0.87 17.88 0.25
N ASN A 290 -0.14 17.01 0.95
CA ASN A 290 0.88 16.17 0.31
C ASN A 290 0.35 14.77 0.10
N ASP A 291 -0.08 14.48 -1.11
CA ASP A 291 -0.88 13.28 -1.38
C ASP A 291 -0.05 12.16 -2.02
N SER A 292 -0.51 10.92 -1.87
CA SER A 292 0.06 9.72 -2.47
C SER A 292 -0.99 9.04 -3.35
N LEU A 293 -0.87 9.18 -4.66
CA LEU A 293 -1.81 8.65 -5.65
C LEU A 293 -1.18 7.46 -6.40
N SER A 294 -1.92 6.36 -6.54
CA SER A 294 -1.56 5.18 -7.32
C SER A 294 -2.70 4.82 -8.27
N GLY A 295 -2.47 4.81 -9.58
CA GLY A 295 -3.46 4.32 -10.56
C GLY A 295 -3.55 2.79 -10.61
N ALA A 296 -2.45 2.11 -10.27
CA ALA A 296 -2.35 0.65 -10.29
C ALA A 296 -2.54 0.03 -11.68
N ALA A 297 -3.70 -0.50 -12.06
CA ALA A 297 -3.86 -1.22 -13.32
C ALA A 297 -4.94 -0.62 -14.23
N GLY A 298 -4.50 -0.01 -15.33
CA GLY A 298 -5.28 0.41 -16.49
C GLY A 298 -4.89 1.81 -16.95
N ASP A 299 -5.70 2.45 -17.80
CA ASP A 299 -5.33 3.74 -18.39
C ASP A 299 -5.84 4.91 -17.52
N ASP A 300 -5.06 5.29 -16.50
CA ASP A 300 -5.54 6.17 -15.43
C ASP A 300 -5.30 7.66 -15.66
N THR A 301 -6.03 8.50 -14.94
CA THR A 301 -5.83 9.96 -14.84
C THR A 301 -5.56 10.38 -13.40
N LEU A 302 -4.34 10.82 -13.11
CA LEU A 302 -3.95 11.27 -11.76
C LEU A 302 -3.62 12.76 -11.75
N ASN A 303 -4.14 13.49 -10.77
CA ASN A 303 -3.84 14.91 -10.55
C ASN A 303 -3.60 15.20 -9.07
N GLY A 304 -2.34 15.47 -8.69
CA GLY A 304 -1.96 15.79 -7.30
C GLY A 304 -2.53 17.13 -6.81
N GLN A 305 -2.86 18.03 -7.73
CA GLN A 305 -3.37 19.37 -7.42
C GLN A 305 -2.41 20.22 -6.58
N ALA A 306 -2.57 20.36 -5.26
CA ALA A 306 -1.83 21.35 -4.47
C ALA A 306 -1.04 20.76 -3.29
N GLY A 307 0.25 20.48 -3.47
CA GLY A 307 1.16 20.25 -2.36
C GLY A 307 2.47 19.60 -2.80
N HIS A 308 2.95 18.59 -2.09
CA HIS A 308 4.17 17.86 -2.47
C HIS A 308 3.81 16.41 -2.71
N ASP A 309 3.33 16.14 -3.90
CA ASP A 309 2.58 14.92 -4.17
C ASP A 309 3.47 13.80 -4.72
N THR A 310 3.09 12.56 -4.45
CA THR A 310 3.69 11.37 -5.09
C THR A 310 2.63 10.72 -5.95
N LEU A 311 2.88 10.67 -7.27
CA LEU A 311 1.99 10.04 -8.24
C LEU A 311 2.68 8.82 -8.84
N LEU A 312 1.98 7.71 -8.82
CA LEU A 312 2.37 6.43 -9.40
C LEU A 312 1.32 6.01 -10.42
N GLY A 313 1.65 6.04 -11.71
CA GLY A 313 0.73 5.62 -12.77
C GLY A 313 0.37 4.13 -12.65
N GLY A 314 1.36 3.26 -12.87
CA GLY A 314 1.18 1.81 -12.69
C GLY A 314 1.32 1.09 -14.02
N PHE A 315 0.45 0.13 -14.28
CA PHE A 315 0.34 -0.57 -15.55
C PHE A 315 -0.71 0.10 -16.44
N GLY A 316 -0.29 0.64 -17.58
CA GLY A 316 -1.22 1.18 -18.56
C GLY A 316 -0.69 2.45 -19.18
N ALA A 317 -1.57 3.18 -19.87
CA ALA A 317 -1.26 4.46 -20.50
C ALA A 317 -1.82 5.63 -19.68
N ASP A 318 -1.07 6.02 -18.65
CA ASP A 318 -1.56 6.98 -17.65
C ASP A 318 -1.33 8.45 -18.04
N SER A 319 -2.23 9.31 -17.60
CA SER A 319 -2.14 10.77 -17.66
C SER A 319 -1.96 11.36 -16.27
N MET A 320 -0.73 11.79 -15.95
CA MET A 320 -0.39 12.29 -14.61
C MET A 320 0.01 13.78 -14.63
N THR A 321 -0.52 14.56 -13.68
CA THR A 321 -0.11 15.95 -13.41
C THR A 321 0.12 16.15 -11.92
N GLY A 322 1.33 16.54 -11.51
CA GLY A 322 1.63 16.83 -10.10
C GLY A 322 0.90 18.05 -9.56
N GLY A 323 0.75 19.10 -10.38
CA GLY A 323 0.06 20.33 -9.99
C GLY A 323 1.01 21.39 -9.44
N THR A 324 0.65 22.04 -8.34
CA THR A 324 1.50 23.05 -7.70
C THR A 324 2.32 22.44 -6.59
N GLY A 325 3.64 22.66 -6.64
CA GLY A 325 4.56 22.31 -5.57
C GLY A 325 5.72 21.48 -6.10
N ASN A 326 6.22 20.52 -5.31
CA ASN A 326 7.42 19.75 -5.61
C ASN A 326 7.04 18.28 -5.67
N ASP A 327 6.62 17.85 -6.85
CA ASP A 327 5.94 16.56 -7.00
C ASP A 327 6.89 15.49 -7.53
N LEU A 328 6.66 14.25 -7.10
CA LEU A 328 7.31 13.04 -7.60
C LEU A 328 6.32 12.27 -8.48
N VAL A 329 6.52 12.29 -9.79
CA VAL A 329 5.68 11.54 -10.74
C VAL A 329 6.47 10.36 -11.31
N ARG A 330 5.92 9.15 -11.20
CA ARG A 330 6.53 7.89 -11.69
C ARG A 330 5.50 7.12 -12.51
N SER A 331 5.90 6.69 -13.71
CA SER A 331 5.01 5.97 -14.64
C SER A 331 4.90 4.47 -14.40
N SER A 332 5.54 3.93 -13.37
CA SER A 332 5.51 2.50 -13.05
C SER A 332 5.96 2.32 -11.62
N GLU A 333 5.50 1.25 -10.96
CA GLU A 333 6.14 0.74 -9.76
C GLU A 333 7.62 0.58 -10.05
N ASP A 334 8.42 1.55 -9.63
CA ASP A 334 9.85 1.36 -9.55
C ASP A 334 10.03 0.25 -8.50
N VAL A 335 10.20 -0.98 -8.99
CA VAL A 335 11.29 -1.82 -8.50
C VAL A 335 12.51 -0.93 -8.58
N LYS A 336 12.75 -0.13 -7.53
CA LYS A 336 13.86 0.82 -7.44
C LYS A 336 15.09 0.06 -7.92
N PRO A 337 15.63 0.34 -9.13
CA PRO A 337 16.93 -0.19 -9.47
C PRO A 337 17.82 0.43 -8.40
N PRO A 338 18.54 -0.36 -7.58
CA PRO A 338 19.51 0.24 -6.68
C PRO A 338 20.39 1.14 -7.54
N LEU A 339 20.47 2.43 -7.16
CA LEU A 339 21.42 3.35 -7.77
C LEU A 339 22.74 2.60 -7.87
N PRO A 340 23.35 2.51 -9.07
CA PRO A 340 24.59 1.78 -9.22
C PRO A 340 25.57 2.33 -8.17
N PRO A 341 26.29 1.47 -7.41
CA PRO A 341 27.25 1.94 -6.43
C PRO A 341 28.22 2.86 -7.17
N THR A 342 28.08 4.16 -6.92
CA THR A 342 28.84 5.20 -7.59
C THR A 342 29.91 5.65 -6.62
N LEU A 343 31.16 5.29 -6.91
CA LEU A 343 32.32 5.77 -6.17
C LEU A 343 32.75 7.12 -6.77
N SER A 344 32.49 8.22 -6.06
CA SER A 344 32.89 9.57 -6.47
C SER A 344 34.12 10.03 -5.70
N ILE A 345 35.21 10.32 -6.41
CA ILE A 345 36.45 10.86 -5.83
C ILE A 345 36.64 12.28 -6.36
N SER A 346 36.76 13.25 -5.43
CA SER A 346 37.07 14.65 -5.72
C SER A 346 38.36 15.05 -4.99
N ASP A 347 39.27 15.71 -5.73
CA ASP A 347 40.60 16.23 -5.34
C ASP A 347 41.79 15.27 -5.51
N ALA A 348 42.47 15.38 -6.67
CA ALA A 348 43.80 14.85 -6.91
C ALA A 348 44.87 15.79 -6.34
N THR A 349 45.94 15.25 -5.74
CA THR A 349 47.09 16.04 -5.27
C THR A 349 48.32 15.79 -6.15
N ALA A 350 48.98 16.87 -6.54
CA ALA A 350 50.22 16.83 -7.33
C ALA A 350 51.41 16.50 -6.41
N ASP A 351 52.20 15.47 -6.77
CA ASP A 351 53.54 15.29 -6.19
C ASP A 351 54.55 16.07 -7.05
N GLU A 352 54.92 17.25 -6.56
CA GLU A 352 55.82 18.16 -7.26
C GLU A 352 57.25 17.61 -7.43
N ALA A 353 57.62 16.51 -6.74
CA ALA A 353 58.95 15.92 -6.84
C ALA A 353 59.14 15.03 -8.08
N THR A 354 58.06 14.49 -8.65
CA THR A 354 58.12 13.50 -9.76
C THR A 354 57.45 13.97 -11.05
N GLY A 355 56.70 15.06 -11.01
CA GLY A 355 55.92 15.55 -12.16
C GLY A 355 54.71 14.67 -12.48
N VAL A 356 54.25 13.89 -11.50
CA VAL A 356 53.09 12.98 -11.61
C VAL A 356 52.00 13.50 -10.68
N MET A 357 50.78 13.66 -11.21
CA MET A 357 49.59 13.98 -10.40
C MET A 357 48.87 12.70 -10.04
N THR A 358 48.63 12.48 -8.75
CA THR A 358 48.03 11.25 -8.22
C THR A 358 46.62 11.54 -7.73
N ALA A 359 45.62 10.81 -8.24
CA ALA A 359 44.24 10.95 -7.77
C ALA A 359 44.04 10.32 -6.38
N PHE A 360 44.74 9.21 -6.06
CA PHE A 360 44.81 8.63 -4.72
C PHE A 360 45.96 7.61 -4.60
N SER A 361 46.41 7.35 -3.37
CA SER A 361 47.25 6.20 -2.98
C SER A 361 46.66 5.62 -1.71
N THR A 362 45.98 4.47 -1.79
CA THR A 362 45.32 3.87 -0.63
C THR A 362 45.82 2.46 -0.41
N ASP A 363 46.37 2.21 0.78
CA ASP A 363 46.55 0.86 1.30
C ASP A 363 45.29 0.50 2.11
N PHE A 364 44.42 -0.35 1.56
CA PHE A 364 43.20 -0.83 2.23
C PHE A 364 43.48 -1.64 3.50
N ASN A 365 44.75 -1.97 3.80
CA ASN A 365 45.15 -2.58 5.07
C ASN A 365 44.99 -1.65 6.28
N SER A 366 44.82 -0.34 6.07
CA SER A 366 44.62 0.66 7.12
C SER A 366 43.15 1.09 7.32
N GLY A 367 42.21 0.47 6.59
CA GLY A 367 40.78 0.78 6.61
C GLY A 367 40.27 1.42 5.31
N VAL A 368 38.95 1.64 5.22
CA VAL A 368 38.28 2.34 4.12
C VAL A 368 38.60 3.84 4.21
N PRO A 369 39.28 4.47 3.22
CA PRO A 369 39.44 5.92 3.20
C PRO A 369 38.08 6.62 3.12
N ALA A 370 37.92 7.80 3.72
CA ALA A 370 36.62 8.50 3.80
C ALA A 370 35.92 8.74 2.44
N ALA A 371 36.70 8.79 1.35
CA ALA A 371 36.23 8.85 -0.04
C ALA A 371 35.44 7.60 -0.51
N PHE A 372 35.43 6.52 0.28
CA PHE A 372 34.78 5.24 -0.01
C PHE A 372 33.63 4.92 0.98
N SER A 373 33.12 5.93 1.69
CA SER A 373 32.10 5.77 2.75
C SER A 373 30.68 5.40 2.27
N GLY A 374 30.42 5.44 0.95
CA GLY A 374 29.13 5.07 0.35
C GLY A 374 28.98 3.61 -0.06
N THR A 375 30.02 2.78 0.07
CA THR A 375 30.00 1.37 -0.34
C THR A 375 29.92 0.45 0.87
N THR A 376 28.76 -0.16 1.07
CA THR A 376 28.45 -1.04 2.21
C THR A 376 28.83 -2.49 1.94
N THR A 377 30.12 -2.81 1.86
CA THR A 377 30.75 -4.03 2.44
C THR A 377 32.19 -4.14 1.96
N LEU A 378 33.15 -4.00 2.88
CA LEU A 378 34.47 -4.62 2.70
C LEU A 378 34.38 -6.03 3.28
N GLN A 379 34.69 -7.04 2.49
CA GLN A 379 34.98 -8.37 3.02
C GLN A 379 36.52 -8.55 3.12
N PRO A 380 37.05 -8.92 4.29
CA PRO A 380 38.45 -9.30 4.42
C PRO A 380 38.66 -10.63 3.71
N VAL A 381 39.45 -10.62 2.63
CA VAL A 381 39.83 -11.84 1.94
C VAL A 381 41.15 -12.33 2.52
N GLN A 382 41.08 -13.28 3.45
CA GLN A 382 42.28 -13.91 4.02
C GLN A 382 42.80 -15.04 3.12
N GLY A 383 44.02 -14.83 2.60
CA GLY A 383 44.98 -15.92 2.41
C GLY A 383 44.97 -16.62 1.06
N PHE A 384 45.20 -15.89 -0.03
CA PHE A 384 45.52 -16.51 -1.32
C PHE A 384 47.03 -16.49 -1.56
N VAL A 385 47.62 -17.67 -1.71
CA VAL A 385 49.04 -17.86 -2.05
C VAL A 385 49.15 -18.01 -3.56
N GLY A 386 49.95 -17.16 -4.24
CA GLY A 386 50.27 -17.38 -5.66
C GLY A 386 50.20 -16.17 -6.60
N VAL A 387 49.90 -14.96 -6.13
CA VAL A 387 49.83 -13.78 -7.01
C VAL A 387 51.26 -13.28 -7.31
N GLY A 388 51.78 -13.65 -8.48
CA GLY A 388 53.07 -13.16 -9.01
C GLY A 388 54.18 -14.22 -9.04
N THR A 389 55.29 -13.91 -9.72
CA THR A 389 56.46 -14.81 -9.75
C THR A 389 57.12 -14.85 -8.37
N GLY A 390 56.88 -15.91 -7.60
CA GLY A 390 57.46 -16.13 -6.28
C GLY A 390 56.42 -16.46 -5.20
N THR A 391 56.88 -16.79 -3.99
CA THR A 391 56.08 -17.18 -2.82
C THR A 391 55.35 -16.01 -2.16
N ASN A 392 54.74 -15.12 -2.95
CA ASN A 392 54.01 -13.98 -2.41
C ASN A 392 52.63 -14.43 -1.93
N VAL A 393 52.32 -14.12 -0.66
CA VAL A 393 51.00 -14.29 -0.05
C VAL A 393 50.24 -12.98 -0.24
N PHE A 394 49.08 -13.04 -0.88
CA PHE A 394 48.20 -11.90 -1.02
C PHE A 394 47.30 -11.80 0.23
N SER A 395 47.30 -10.64 0.89
CA SER A 395 46.38 -10.32 1.99
C SER A 395 45.91 -8.87 1.85
N GLY A 396 44.59 -8.66 1.76
CA GLY A 396 43.98 -7.33 1.64
C GLY A 396 42.44 -7.38 1.63
N ASN A 397 41.81 -6.22 1.71
CA ASN A 397 40.35 -6.08 1.57
C ASN A 397 39.99 -5.79 0.10
N LEU A 398 38.88 -6.36 -0.38
CA LEU A 398 38.31 -6.09 -1.71
C LEU A 398 37.00 -5.31 -1.59
N LEU A 399 36.73 -4.50 -2.61
CA LEU A 399 35.39 -3.97 -2.88
C LEU A 399 34.61 -5.05 -3.62
N GLU A 400 33.62 -5.67 -2.98
CA GLU A 400 32.85 -6.77 -3.54
C GLU A 400 31.57 -6.24 -4.23
N ASN A 401 31.30 -6.70 -5.45
CA ASN A 401 29.99 -6.56 -6.09
C ASN A 401 29.39 -7.96 -6.31
N ARG A 402 28.14 -8.17 -5.91
CA ARG A 402 27.39 -9.42 -6.10
C ARG A 402 26.24 -9.17 -7.08
N THR A 403 26.44 -9.56 -8.34
CA THR A 403 25.41 -9.55 -9.38
C THR A 403 25.06 -10.98 -9.78
N GLY A 404 23.83 -11.25 -10.24
CA GLY A 404 23.49 -12.53 -10.93
C GLY A 404 22.50 -13.48 -10.27
N GLY A 405 22.15 -13.32 -8.98
CA GLY A 405 21.16 -14.15 -8.29
C GLY A 405 21.77 -15.29 -7.47
N THR A 406 21.02 -16.37 -7.26
CA THR A 406 21.49 -17.60 -6.56
C THR A 406 21.43 -18.80 -7.51
N VAL A 407 22.15 -19.88 -7.19
CA VAL A 407 22.10 -21.17 -7.93
C VAL A 407 20.65 -21.67 -8.16
N ALA A 408 19.73 -21.38 -7.24
CA ALA A 408 18.34 -21.82 -7.31
C ALA A 408 17.45 -20.92 -8.19
N ASN A 409 17.88 -19.69 -8.48
CA ASN A 409 17.11 -18.71 -9.25
C ASN A 409 18.06 -17.73 -9.99
N PRO A 410 18.66 -18.16 -11.13
CA PRO A 410 19.54 -17.32 -11.93
C PRO A 410 18.79 -16.07 -12.44
N GLY A 411 19.39 -14.88 -12.32
CA GLY A 411 18.76 -13.61 -12.73
C GLY A 411 17.79 -12.99 -11.71
N SER A 412 17.67 -13.57 -10.50
CA SER A 412 16.87 -13.00 -9.40
C SER A 412 17.45 -11.72 -8.76
N VAL A 413 18.70 -11.39 -9.08
CA VAL A 413 19.32 -10.11 -8.72
C VAL A 413 19.65 -9.37 -10.01
N LEU A 414 19.11 -8.14 -10.12
CA LEU A 414 19.35 -7.24 -11.25
C LEU A 414 20.85 -7.07 -11.50
N GLN A 415 21.24 -7.06 -12.78
CA GLN A 415 22.61 -6.78 -13.18
C GLN A 415 22.92 -5.30 -12.96
N VAL A 416 23.82 -5.00 -12.03
CA VAL A 416 24.16 -3.61 -11.67
C VAL A 416 25.56 -3.26 -12.15
N ARG A 417 25.68 -2.22 -12.98
CA ARG A 417 26.97 -1.61 -13.35
C ARG A 417 27.61 -0.97 -12.12
N THR A 418 28.91 -1.15 -11.92
CA THR A 418 29.67 -0.36 -10.95
C THR A 418 30.32 0.83 -11.64
N LEU A 419 30.13 2.02 -11.09
CA LEU A 419 30.66 3.27 -11.62
C LEU A 419 31.74 3.84 -10.70
N LEU A 420 32.93 4.07 -11.24
CA LEU A 420 33.99 4.86 -10.63
C LEU A 420 34.05 6.22 -11.34
N THR A 421 33.66 7.29 -10.67
CA THR A 421 33.68 8.64 -11.22
C THR A 421 34.79 9.46 -10.56
N LEU A 422 35.77 9.90 -11.35
CA LEU A 422 36.78 10.87 -10.97
C LEU A 422 36.31 12.24 -11.44
N SER A 423 36.26 13.22 -10.53
CA SER A 423 35.80 14.57 -10.84
C SER A 423 36.86 15.60 -10.51
N ASN A 424 36.75 16.81 -11.09
CA ASN A 424 37.72 17.90 -10.96
C ASN A 424 39.13 17.55 -11.46
N LEU A 425 39.21 16.79 -12.55
CA LEU A 425 40.49 16.48 -13.19
C LEU A 425 41.13 17.78 -13.75
N PRO A 426 42.42 18.02 -13.48
CA PRO A 426 43.18 19.10 -14.10
C PRO A 426 43.18 18.99 -15.63
N SER A 427 43.52 20.05 -16.37
CA SER A 427 43.62 19.98 -17.84
C SER A 427 44.61 18.90 -18.29
N HIS A 428 44.21 18.06 -19.25
CA HIS A 428 45.02 16.95 -19.75
C HIS A 428 44.59 16.45 -21.14
N SER A 429 45.34 15.51 -21.71
CA SER A 429 45.08 14.93 -23.04
C SER A 429 44.99 13.39 -23.09
N SER A 430 45.42 12.67 -22.05
CA SER A 430 45.36 11.21 -22.00
C SER A 430 45.57 10.63 -20.59
N ILE A 431 44.93 9.52 -20.25
CA ILE A 431 44.95 8.87 -18.92
C ILE A 431 45.63 7.51 -18.97
N ASP A 432 46.41 7.19 -17.94
CA ASP A 432 46.87 5.81 -17.67
C ASP A 432 45.94 5.15 -16.63
N LEU A 433 45.60 3.88 -16.82
CA LEU A 433 44.84 3.07 -15.85
C LEU A 433 45.72 1.98 -15.24
N ASN A 434 46.00 2.10 -13.94
CA ASN A 434 46.82 1.15 -13.21
C ASN A 434 46.09 0.56 -12.00
N PHE A 435 45.41 -0.57 -12.19
CA PHE A 435 44.76 -1.33 -11.12
C PHE A 435 44.92 -2.85 -11.30
N LEU A 436 44.92 -3.57 -10.17
CA LEU A 436 44.77 -5.03 -10.15
C LEU A 436 43.28 -5.36 -10.08
N LEU A 437 42.78 -5.99 -11.14
CA LEU A 437 41.46 -6.57 -11.23
C LEU A 437 41.54 -8.05 -10.84
N VAL A 438 40.75 -8.45 -9.85
CA VAL A 438 40.63 -9.87 -9.45
C VAL A 438 39.18 -10.28 -9.63
N ILE A 439 38.96 -11.43 -10.28
CA ILE A 439 37.65 -12.07 -10.42
C ILE A 439 37.72 -13.40 -9.67
N LEU A 440 36.82 -13.56 -8.70
CA LEU A 440 36.76 -14.70 -7.79
C LEU A 440 35.52 -15.54 -8.09
N ASN A 441 35.65 -16.86 -7.98
CA ASN A 441 34.64 -17.91 -8.06
C ASN A 441 33.74 -17.86 -9.31
N SER A 442 34.33 -17.85 -10.51
CA SER A 442 33.59 -18.06 -11.76
C SER A 442 33.33 -19.56 -12.00
N TRP A 443 32.54 -20.19 -11.11
CA TRP A 443 32.12 -21.58 -11.34
C TRP A 443 31.03 -21.59 -12.41
N ASP A 444 31.39 -21.99 -13.64
CA ASP A 444 30.41 -22.37 -14.65
C ASP A 444 29.99 -23.83 -14.42
N GLY A 445 28.69 -24.08 -14.42
CA GLY A 445 28.18 -25.43 -14.29
C GLY A 445 28.57 -26.23 -15.52
N SER A 446 29.63 -27.06 -15.46
CA SER A 446 30.01 -27.95 -16.57
C SER A 446 28.86 -28.85 -17.05
N GLY A 447 28.08 -28.41 -18.05
CA GLY A 447 26.96 -29.22 -18.52
C GLY A 447 26.11 -28.72 -19.70
N GLY A 448 26.11 -27.43 -20.05
CA GLY A 448 25.24 -26.90 -21.10
C GLY A 448 25.95 -26.65 -22.43
N ALA A 449 25.66 -27.46 -23.46
CA ALA A 449 26.05 -27.14 -24.85
C ALA A 449 25.22 -25.97 -25.38
N GLY A 450 25.57 -24.76 -24.96
CA GLY A 450 24.92 -23.49 -25.32
C GLY A 450 25.43 -22.29 -24.53
N ALA A 451 26.62 -22.39 -23.91
CA ALA A 451 27.21 -21.39 -23.03
C ALA A 451 27.12 -19.97 -23.63
N VAL A 452 26.34 -19.12 -22.96
CA VAL A 452 26.51 -17.68 -23.09
C VAL A 452 27.69 -17.38 -22.21
N ASN A 453 28.79 -16.92 -22.79
CA ASN A 453 29.97 -16.65 -21.98
C ASN A 453 29.70 -15.44 -21.10
N ASP A 454 29.99 -15.57 -19.81
CA ASP A 454 30.10 -14.41 -18.93
C ASP A 454 31.20 -13.50 -19.47
N PHE A 455 30.99 -12.19 -19.42
CA PHE A 455 31.98 -11.24 -19.89
C PHE A 455 32.13 -10.07 -18.94
N PHE A 456 33.37 -9.66 -18.74
CA PHE A 456 33.72 -8.46 -18.00
C PHE A 456 34.12 -7.37 -18.97
N ASN A 457 33.54 -6.18 -18.85
CA ASN A 457 33.98 -5.02 -19.63
C ASN A 457 34.37 -3.84 -18.74
N VAL A 458 35.35 -3.09 -19.23
CA VAL A 458 35.69 -1.76 -18.71
C VAL A 458 35.31 -0.75 -19.79
N ARG A 459 34.56 0.27 -19.38
CA ARG A 459 34.26 1.42 -20.22
C ARG A 459 34.77 2.69 -19.59
N ILE A 460 35.20 3.63 -20.42
CA ILE A 460 35.52 5.00 -20.04
C ILE A 460 34.52 5.93 -20.73
N ASP A 461 33.76 6.69 -19.94
CA ASP A 461 32.72 7.63 -20.39
C ASP A 461 31.77 7.00 -21.41
N GLY A 462 31.35 5.77 -21.12
CA GLY A 462 30.48 4.95 -21.96
C GLY A 462 31.18 4.21 -23.12
N ASN A 463 32.46 4.48 -23.42
CA ASN A 463 33.21 3.81 -24.48
C ASN A 463 33.94 2.57 -23.95
N SER A 464 33.70 1.40 -24.55
CA SER A 464 34.40 0.17 -24.16
C SER A 464 35.87 0.20 -24.56
N ILE A 465 36.74 0.00 -23.58
CA ILE A 465 38.20 -0.06 -23.76
C ILE A 465 38.77 -1.46 -23.46
N PHE A 466 38.04 -2.25 -22.67
CA PHE A 466 38.37 -3.62 -22.34
C PHE A 466 37.12 -4.48 -22.36
N ARG A 467 37.24 -5.69 -22.89
CA ARG A 467 36.25 -6.74 -22.76
C ARG A 467 36.96 -8.08 -22.73
N ASP A 468 36.69 -8.87 -21.72
CA ASP A 468 37.11 -10.26 -21.63
C ASP A 468 35.89 -11.17 -21.47
N SER A 469 36.02 -12.41 -21.92
CA SER A 469 34.97 -13.42 -21.92
C SER A 469 35.49 -14.67 -21.22
N PHE A 470 34.76 -15.14 -20.21
CA PHE A 470 35.12 -16.31 -19.42
C PHE A 470 34.60 -17.56 -20.12
N ASP A 471 35.49 -18.53 -20.36
CA ASP A 471 35.16 -19.85 -20.91
C ASP A 471 36.02 -20.86 -20.13
N ASN A 472 35.41 -21.67 -19.24
CA ASN A 472 36.16 -22.65 -18.44
C ASN A 472 36.50 -23.92 -19.23
N ASN A 473 36.32 -23.92 -20.55
CA ASN A 473 36.77 -25.05 -21.34
C ASN A 473 38.32 -25.03 -21.42
N PHE A 474 38.95 -25.93 -20.66
CA PHE A 474 40.40 -26.21 -20.48
C PHE A 474 41.21 -26.47 -21.79
N ALA A 475 40.74 -26.03 -22.94
CA ALA A 475 41.25 -26.35 -24.26
C ALA A 475 41.90 -25.16 -24.98
N PHE A 476 42.78 -24.38 -24.33
CA PHE A 476 43.82 -23.53 -24.99
C PHE A 476 43.42 -22.76 -26.27
N ALA A 477 42.15 -22.39 -26.45
CA ALA A 477 41.64 -21.80 -27.68
C ALA A 477 41.30 -20.34 -27.43
N ARG A 478 42.33 -19.51 -27.60
CA ARG A 478 42.29 -18.06 -27.81
C ARG A 478 40.98 -17.60 -28.45
N GLN A 479 40.13 -16.90 -27.71
CA GLN A 479 39.07 -16.10 -28.32
C GLN A 479 39.56 -14.67 -28.52
N THR A 480 39.29 -14.15 -29.71
CA THR A 480 39.80 -12.87 -30.21
C THR A 480 38.64 -11.89 -30.23
N TYR A 481 38.74 -10.78 -29.51
CA TYR A 481 37.85 -9.65 -29.76
C TYR A 481 38.24 -8.98 -31.08
N VAL A 482 37.27 -8.76 -31.96
CA VAL A 482 37.41 -7.96 -33.19
C VAL A 482 36.56 -6.69 -33.02
N PRO A 483 37.14 -5.52 -32.73
CA PRO A 483 36.38 -4.27 -32.68
C PRO A 483 35.85 -3.87 -34.06
N ALA A 484 34.73 -3.12 -34.08
CA ALA A 484 34.19 -2.50 -35.29
C ALA A 484 35.21 -1.53 -35.94
N PRO A 485 35.14 -1.26 -37.26
CA PRO A 485 36.17 -0.49 -37.96
C PRO A 485 36.29 0.95 -37.40
N GLY A 486 37.41 1.25 -36.72
CA GLY A 486 37.75 2.61 -36.30
C GLY A 486 38.52 2.77 -34.99
N VAL A 487 38.55 1.75 -34.12
CA VAL A 487 39.31 1.79 -32.86
C VAL A 487 40.28 0.61 -32.83
N LEU A 488 41.58 0.91 -32.83
CA LEU A 488 42.64 -0.09 -32.82
C LEU A 488 43.11 -0.34 -31.38
N LEU A 489 42.71 -1.46 -30.79
CA LEU A 489 43.47 -2.12 -29.73
C LEU A 489 43.56 -3.61 -30.08
N THR A 490 44.65 -4.01 -30.74
CA THR A 490 44.97 -5.40 -31.03
C THR A 490 45.95 -5.93 -29.97
N PRO A 491 45.65 -7.05 -29.27
CA PRO A 491 46.32 -7.46 -28.04
C PRO A 491 47.61 -8.28 -28.25
N LEU A 492 48.51 -8.23 -27.25
CA LEU A 492 49.20 -9.44 -26.77
C LEU A 492 48.35 -10.02 -25.63
N PRO A 493 48.29 -11.35 -25.45
CA PRO A 493 47.42 -11.95 -24.45
C PRO A 493 47.81 -11.46 -23.06
N LEU A 494 46.82 -11.00 -22.29
CA LEU A 494 46.91 -10.92 -20.85
C LEU A 494 47.48 -12.26 -20.35
N ILE A 495 48.59 -12.23 -19.63
CA ILE A 495 49.03 -13.42 -18.90
C ILE A 495 48.08 -13.53 -17.73
N ASP A 496 47.06 -14.36 -17.86
CA ASP A 496 46.33 -14.88 -16.71
C ASP A 496 47.38 -15.45 -15.74
N ARG A 497 47.48 -14.82 -14.58
CA ARG A 497 48.45 -15.23 -13.57
C ARG A 497 47.99 -16.47 -12.82
N GLY A 498 46.72 -16.87 -13.00
CA GLY A 498 46.10 -18.10 -12.52
C GLY A 498 46.27 -18.36 -11.04
N PHE A 499 45.18 -18.53 -10.30
CA PHE A 499 45.30 -19.11 -8.97
C PHE A 499 45.49 -20.63 -9.12
N ALA A 500 46.68 -21.13 -8.77
CA ALA A 500 46.96 -22.56 -8.94
C ALA A 500 46.00 -23.41 -8.09
N GLY A 501 45.07 -24.12 -8.76
CA GLY A 501 44.14 -25.06 -8.13
C GLY A 501 42.78 -24.49 -7.72
N ILE A 502 42.39 -23.32 -8.21
CA ILE A 502 41.10 -22.67 -7.96
C ILE A 502 40.59 -22.07 -9.28
N GLU A 503 39.29 -22.13 -9.57
CA GLU A 503 38.64 -21.62 -10.79
C GLU A 503 38.48 -20.08 -10.73
N ASP A 504 39.60 -19.38 -10.51
CA ASP A 504 39.67 -17.93 -10.29
C ASP A 504 40.71 -17.28 -11.23
N SER A 505 40.45 -16.05 -11.66
CA SER A 505 41.32 -15.31 -12.60
C SER A 505 41.71 -13.91 -12.07
N GLY A 506 42.94 -13.47 -12.34
CA GLY A 506 43.45 -12.18 -11.86
C GLY A 506 44.33 -11.46 -12.87
N TRP A 507 44.01 -10.19 -13.15
CA TRP A 507 44.67 -9.35 -14.15
C TRP A 507 45.21 -8.05 -13.55
N ASN A 508 46.51 -7.83 -13.70
CA ASN A 508 47.11 -6.54 -13.40
C ASN A 508 47.09 -5.66 -14.64
N LEU A 509 46.11 -4.75 -14.74
CA LEU A 509 45.92 -3.90 -15.92
C LEU A 509 47.02 -2.84 -16.05
N GLY A 510 47.66 -2.45 -14.94
CA GLY A 510 48.78 -1.52 -14.95
C GLY A 510 50.11 -2.07 -15.46
N LEU A 511 50.14 -3.34 -15.88
CA LEU A 511 51.29 -3.93 -16.58
C LEU A 511 51.07 -4.00 -18.10
N ASP A 512 49.90 -3.59 -18.59
CA ASP A 512 49.54 -3.65 -20.00
C ASP A 512 49.58 -2.24 -20.63
N PRO A 513 50.47 -2.00 -21.62
CA PRO A 513 50.59 -0.71 -22.29
C PRO A 513 49.32 -0.22 -23.01
N GLN A 514 48.31 -1.07 -23.21
CA GLN A 514 47.02 -0.66 -23.79
C GLN A 514 46.19 0.22 -22.86
N PHE A 515 46.46 0.14 -21.56
CA PHE A 515 45.85 1.00 -20.55
C PHE A 515 46.66 2.26 -20.26
N ASP A 516 47.77 2.48 -20.99
CA ASP A 516 48.55 3.71 -20.97
C ASP A 516 48.09 4.67 -22.08
N ASN A 517 48.08 5.97 -21.81
CA ASN A 517 47.74 7.06 -22.72
C ASN A 517 46.34 6.97 -23.39
N ILE A 518 45.32 6.54 -22.65
CA ILE A 518 43.93 6.53 -23.14
C ILE A 518 43.48 7.97 -23.40
N PRO A 519 43.11 8.38 -24.63
CA PRO A 519 42.74 9.75 -24.93
C PRO A 519 41.53 10.20 -24.11
N HIS A 520 41.71 11.26 -23.33
CA HIS A 520 40.67 11.86 -22.50
C HIS A 520 41.05 13.32 -22.24
N SER A 521 40.07 14.21 -22.11
CA SER A 521 40.33 15.63 -21.85
C SER A 521 39.25 16.29 -21.00
N ALA A 522 38.26 15.53 -20.54
CA ALA A 522 37.17 16.07 -19.73
C ALA A 522 37.64 16.25 -18.27
N SER A 523 37.02 17.18 -17.57
CA SER A 523 37.27 17.40 -16.14
C SER A 523 36.69 16.28 -15.25
N THR A 524 36.00 15.32 -15.85
CA THR A 524 35.36 14.19 -15.19
C THR A 524 35.63 12.95 -16.03
N LEU A 525 36.00 11.84 -15.38
CA LEU A 525 36.18 10.52 -15.98
C LEU A 525 35.26 9.54 -15.27
N THR A 526 34.44 8.82 -16.01
CA THR A 526 33.62 7.72 -15.47
C THR A 526 34.13 6.40 -16.01
N ILE A 527 34.55 5.52 -15.12
CA ILE A 527 34.95 4.14 -15.41
C ILE A 527 33.80 3.22 -15.01
N GLU A 528 33.26 2.48 -15.97
CA GLU A 528 32.22 1.48 -15.75
C GLU A 528 32.81 0.09 -15.75
N PHE A 529 32.44 -0.69 -14.74
CA PHE A 529 32.70 -2.12 -14.65
C PHE A 529 31.37 -2.88 -14.72
N PHE A 530 31.31 -3.88 -15.60
CA PHE A 530 30.10 -4.67 -15.81
C PHE A 530 30.45 -6.12 -16.05
N ALA A 531 29.80 -7.00 -15.27
CA ALA A 531 29.74 -8.43 -15.52
C ALA A 531 28.30 -8.78 -15.95
N ASP A 532 28.17 -9.52 -17.05
CA ASP A 532 26.90 -10.07 -17.53
C ASP A 532 26.87 -11.56 -17.18
N GLY A 533 25.85 -11.98 -16.40
CA GLY A 533 25.59 -13.36 -16.02
C GLY A 533 24.30 -13.92 -16.65
N THR A 534 24.06 -13.65 -17.95
CA THR A 534 22.85 -14.13 -18.63
C THR A 534 22.94 -15.63 -18.97
N GLY A 535 22.36 -16.48 -18.12
CA GLY A 535 22.24 -17.91 -18.39
C GLY A 535 21.94 -18.74 -17.14
N PHE A 536 21.57 -20.00 -17.31
CA PHE A 536 21.27 -20.96 -16.22
C PHE A 536 22.51 -21.38 -15.39
N GLU A 537 23.59 -20.59 -15.43
CA GLU A 537 24.91 -20.96 -14.92
C GLU A 537 25.49 -19.93 -13.93
N GLY A 538 24.70 -18.94 -13.49
CA GLY A 538 25.07 -18.01 -12.41
C GLY A 538 25.04 -18.70 -11.03
N GLY A 539 26.17 -19.32 -10.66
CA GLY A 539 26.41 -19.82 -9.31
C GLY A 539 26.85 -18.71 -8.35
N ASP A 540 26.61 -18.93 -7.06
CA ASP A 540 26.87 -17.93 -6.02
C ASP A 540 28.35 -17.46 -6.04
N ASN A 541 28.56 -16.20 -6.43
CA ASN A 541 29.78 -15.38 -6.28
C ASN A 541 30.57 -15.06 -7.57
N GLU A 542 29.99 -14.36 -8.55
CA GLU A 542 30.78 -13.51 -9.46
C GLU A 542 31.29 -12.27 -8.70
N SER A 543 32.18 -12.49 -7.74
CA SER A 543 32.75 -11.42 -6.91
C SER A 543 34.01 -10.91 -7.58
N TRP A 544 34.00 -9.66 -8.04
CA TRP A 544 35.21 -8.99 -8.51
C TRP A 544 35.63 -7.92 -7.51
N GLY A 545 36.94 -7.65 -7.46
CA GLY A 545 37.52 -6.70 -6.53
C GLY A 545 38.71 -5.95 -7.10
N ILE A 546 38.86 -4.69 -6.67
CA ILE A 546 39.99 -3.82 -7.00
C ILE A 546 40.87 -3.70 -5.76
N THR A 547 42.18 -3.89 -5.92
CA THR A 547 43.14 -3.77 -4.81
C THR A 547 44.43 -3.08 -5.22
N ALA A 548 45.06 -2.41 -4.25
CA ALA A 548 46.42 -1.90 -4.35
C ALA A 548 47.22 -2.54 -3.20
N SER A 549 48.12 -3.49 -3.48
CA SER A 549 48.90 -4.14 -2.43
C SER A 549 50.41 -3.90 -2.56
N ALA A 550 50.98 -3.45 -1.44
CA ALA A 550 52.25 -3.86 -0.84
C ALA A 550 53.39 -4.26 -1.79
N HIS A 551 54.07 -3.25 -2.32
CA HIS A 551 55.53 -3.09 -2.45
C HIS A 551 55.77 -2.05 -3.55
N SER A 552 55.47 -0.78 -3.25
CA SER A 552 55.79 0.39 -4.08
C SER A 552 55.36 0.29 -5.56
N TRP A 553 54.08 0.11 -5.84
CA TRP A 553 53.46 0.46 -7.13
C TRP A 553 52.10 1.07 -6.83
N VAL A 554 52.00 2.34 -7.14
CA VAL A 554 50.94 3.31 -6.80
C VAL A 554 49.91 3.29 -7.93
N VAL A 555 48.64 3.63 -7.67
CA VAL A 555 47.69 3.93 -8.76
C VAL A 555 48.18 5.18 -9.49
N TRP A 556 48.77 5.01 -10.68
CA TRP A 556 49.18 6.11 -11.54
C TRP A 556 48.11 6.32 -12.60
N ALA A 557 47.56 7.53 -12.67
CA ALA A 557 47.24 8.16 -13.95
C ALA A 557 48.37 9.17 -14.17
N SER A 558 49.41 8.81 -14.93
CA SER A 558 50.55 9.71 -15.14
C SER A 558 50.34 10.50 -16.42
N TRP A 559 50.56 11.81 -16.35
CA TRP A 559 50.36 12.72 -17.47
C TRP A 559 51.73 13.16 -17.98
N ARG A 560 52.01 13.02 -19.28
CA ARG A 560 53.24 13.56 -19.89
C ARG A 560 52.90 14.61 -20.93
N ASP A 561 52.89 15.87 -20.53
CA ASP A 561 53.12 16.98 -21.46
C ASP A 561 54.58 17.43 -21.38
N ARG A 562 55.22 17.55 -22.56
CA ARG A 562 56.58 18.07 -22.69
C ARG A 562 56.58 19.59 -22.43
N CYS A 563 57.46 20.05 -21.51
CA CYS A 563 58.26 21.30 -21.55
C CYS A 563 57.53 22.66 -21.24
N TRP A 564 57.89 23.51 -20.24
CA TRP A 564 59.18 24.15 -19.87
C TRP A 564 59.30 24.70 -18.40
N PHE A 565 60.56 24.95 -18.00
CA PHE A 565 61.24 25.41 -16.76
C PHE A 565 60.71 26.63 -15.95
N ASP A 566 60.99 26.67 -14.61
CA ASP A 566 61.76 27.76 -13.93
C ASP A 566 62.33 27.40 -12.51
N ILE A 567 63.28 28.23 -12.06
CA ILE A 567 64.41 28.20 -11.10
C ILE A 567 64.12 28.13 -9.57
N SER A 568 64.99 27.42 -8.80
CA SER A 568 65.60 27.97 -7.56
C SER A 568 66.85 27.22 -7.02
N LEU A 569 67.99 27.93 -7.08
CA LEU A 569 69.13 27.99 -6.12
C LEU A 569 70.20 26.88 -6.03
N LEU A 570 71.34 27.09 -6.73
CA LEU A 570 72.69 27.08 -6.14
C LEU A 570 73.71 27.84 -7.04
N GLU A 571 74.75 28.38 -6.40
CA GLU A 571 75.54 29.60 -6.68
C GLU A 571 76.26 29.82 -8.04
N PHE A 572 76.48 31.12 -8.30
CA PHE A 572 77.21 31.84 -9.37
C PHE A 572 78.69 31.46 -9.59
N VAL A 573 79.18 31.57 -10.84
CA VAL A 573 80.31 32.40 -11.38
C VAL A 573 80.30 32.23 -12.92
N CYS A 574 79.79 33.15 -13.75
CA CYS A 574 80.32 34.44 -14.27
C CYS A 574 81.14 34.35 -15.60
N VAL A 575 80.91 35.36 -16.46
CA VAL A 575 81.75 35.92 -17.56
C VAL A 575 81.44 35.43 -19.00
N SER A 576 80.57 36.15 -19.73
CA SER A 576 80.87 37.15 -20.82
C SER A 576 80.93 36.52 -22.22
N LEU A 577 80.50 37.09 -23.35
CA LEU A 577 80.43 38.49 -23.77
C LEU A 577 79.54 38.60 -25.05
N LEU A 578 78.73 39.67 -25.07
CA LEU A 578 78.25 40.57 -26.14
C LEU A 578 78.70 40.39 -27.62
N VAL A 579 77.85 40.95 -28.51
CA VAL A 579 78.08 41.62 -29.83
C VAL A 579 77.62 40.78 -31.05
N VAL A 580 76.77 41.23 -32.01
CA VAL A 580 76.08 42.50 -32.37
C VAL A 580 74.57 42.25 -32.41
#